data_AF-A0A4U6L9G6-F1
#
_entry.id   AF-A0A4U6L9G6-F1
#
_cell.length_a   1.000
_cell.length_b   1.000
_cell.length_c   1.000
_cell.angle_alpha   90.00
_cell.angle_beta   90.00
_cell.angle_gamma   90.00
#
_symmetry.space_group_name_H-M   'P 1'
#
loop_
_entity.id
_entity.type
_entity.pdbx_description
1 polymer ?
#
loop_
_entity_poly.entity_id
_entity_poly.type
_entity_poly.pdbx_seq_one_letter_code
_entity_poly.pdbx_strand_id
1 'polypeptide(L)' 'IDSNSRLVITADEGVRAGRSIPLKKNVDDALKNPNVKTVEHVVVLKRTGGKTEWQEGR' A
#
# COMPACT_ATOMS: atom_id res chain seq x y z
N ILE A 1 -14.21 9.94 -0.28
CA ILE A 1 -13.66 8.92 0.65
C ILE A 1 -14.80 8.46 1.50
N ASP A 2 -15.02 7.15 1.55
CA ASP A 2 -16.31 6.58 1.91
C ASP A 2 -16.20 5.73 3.20
N SER A 3 -15.33 4.73 3.20
CA SER A 3 -15.25 3.74 4.29
C SER A 3 -14.66 4.23 5.61
N ASN A 4 -14.00 5.40 5.63
CA ASN A 4 -13.24 5.91 6.80
C ASN A 4 -12.32 4.86 7.45
N SER A 5 -11.76 3.95 6.65
CA SER A 5 -10.88 2.88 7.13
C SER A 5 -9.65 3.46 7.83
N ARG A 6 -9.23 2.80 8.92
CA ARG A 6 -8.02 3.14 9.69
C ARG A 6 -6.81 2.25 9.38
N LEU A 7 -7.06 1.08 8.78
CA LEU A 7 -6.05 0.07 8.44
C LEU A 7 -6.19 -0.32 6.96
N VAL A 8 -5.05 -0.47 6.29
CA VAL A 8 -4.95 -1.08 4.96
C VAL A 8 -4.01 -2.28 5.04
N ILE A 9 -4.42 -3.41 4.49
CA ILE A 9 -3.56 -4.59 4.34
C ILE A 9 -3.27 -4.76 2.85
N THR A 10 -1.99 -4.85 2.49
CA THR A 10 -1.52 -4.97 1.11
C THR A 10 -0.28 -5.89 1.03
N ALA A 11 0.33 -6.01 -0.14
CA ALA A 11 1.62 -6.66 -0.34
C ALA A 11 2.62 -5.72 -1.02
N ASP A 12 3.91 -6.08 -1.03
CA ASP A 12 4.93 -5.39 -1.82
C ASP A 12 4.53 -5.39 -3.31
N GLU A 13 4.33 -6.57 -3.88
CA GLU A 13 3.86 -6.77 -5.24
C GLU A 13 2.85 -7.92 -5.36
N GLY A 14 1.91 -7.78 -6.29
CA GLY A 14 1.11 -8.89 -6.80
C GLY A 14 1.77 -9.49 -8.04
N VAL A 15 1.50 -10.76 -8.34
CA VAL A 15 1.91 -11.38 -9.60
C VAL A 15 0.67 -11.83 -10.35
N ARG A 16 0.45 -11.29 -11.55
CA ARG A 16 -0.66 -11.67 -12.43
C ARG A 16 -0.16 -11.86 -13.85
N ALA A 17 -0.48 -13.01 -14.44
CA ALA A 17 -0.03 -13.38 -15.79
C ALA A 17 1.50 -13.20 -15.97
N GLY A 18 2.29 -13.59 -14.96
CA GLY A 18 3.75 -13.48 -14.96
C GLY A 18 4.32 -12.07 -14.78
N ARG A 19 3.48 -11.05 -14.58
CA ARG A 19 3.91 -9.65 -14.40
C ARG A 19 3.74 -9.22 -12.95
N SER A 20 4.74 -8.50 -12.43
CA SER A 20 4.64 -7.82 -11.13
C SER A 20 3.71 -6.61 -11.20
N ILE A 21 2.86 -6.46 -10.18
CA ILE A 21 1.96 -5.34 -9.95
C ILE A 21 2.43 -4.63 -8.69
N PRO A 22 2.80 -3.33 -8.71
CA PRO A 22 3.40 -2.63 -7.58
C PRO A 22 2.35 -2.19 -6.55
N LEU A 23 1.84 -3.14 -5.75
CA LEU A 23 0.71 -2.93 -4.85
C LEU A 23 1.01 -1.91 -3.75
N LYS A 24 2.16 -2.01 -3.07
CA LYS A 24 2.52 -1.04 -2.03
C LYS A 24 2.69 0.37 -2.60
N LYS A 25 3.32 0.52 -3.77
CA LYS A 25 3.44 1.83 -4.43
C LYS A 25 2.07 2.46 -4.71
N ASN A 26 1.11 1.67 -5.19
CA ASN A 26 -0.24 2.18 -5.46
C ASN A 26 -0.94 2.62 -4.17
N VAL A 27 -0.76 1.90 -3.06
CA VAL A 27 -1.26 2.31 -1.75
C VAL A 27 -0.61 3.63 -1.31
N ASP A 28 0.71 3.76 -1.43
CA ASP A 28 1.42 5.00 -1.06
C ASP A 28 0.95 6.20 -1.87
N ASP A 29 0.75 6.03 -3.18
CA ASP A 29 0.26 7.08 -4.05
C ASP A 29 -1.18 7.48 -3.69
N ALA A 30 -2.03 6.52 -3.32
CA ALA A 30 -3.38 6.80 -2.84
C ALA A 30 -3.38 7.58 -1.51
N LEU A 31 -2.47 7.26 -0.58
CA LEU A 31 -2.33 7.94 0.71
C LEU A 31 -1.79 9.37 0.60
N LYS A 32 -1.22 9.78 -0.55
CA LYS A 32 -0.85 11.18 -0.80
C LYS A 32 -2.06 12.08 -1.07
N ASN A 33 -3.24 11.51 -1.32
CA ASN A 33 -4.45 12.29 -1.54
C ASN A 33 -4.84 13.01 -0.23
N PRO A 34 -4.94 14.36 -0.22
CA PRO A 34 -5.19 15.14 1.00
C PRO A 34 -6.57 14.88 1.63
N ASN A 35 -7.48 14.25 0.89
CA ASN A 35 -8.76 13.85 1.43
C ASN A 35 -8.64 12.58 2.30
N VAL A 36 -7.59 11.76 2.14
CA VAL A 36 -7.35 10.54 2.94
C VAL A 36 -6.70 10.92 4.27
N LYS A 37 -7.54 11.03 5.30
CA LYS A 37 -7.13 11.48 6.63
C LYS A 37 -7.24 10.42 7.73
N THR A 38 -7.84 9.26 7.42
CA THR A 38 -8.22 8.26 8.43
C THR A 38 -7.28 7.07 8.51
N VAL A 39 -6.50 6.78 7.46
CA VAL A 39 -5.62 5.61 7.45
C VAL A 39 -4.39 5.91 8.31
N GLU A 40 -4.24 5.11 9.37
CA GLU A 40 -3.17 5.25 10.36
C GLU A 40 -2.09 4.17 10.19
N HIS A 41 -2.48 2.99 9.69
CA HIS A 41 -1.59 1.84 9.57
C HIS A 41 -1.68 1.17 8.20
N VAL A 42 -0.53 0.72 7.69
CA VAL A 42 -0.44 -0.11 6.47
C VAL A 42 0.38 -1.37 6.76
N VAL A 43 -0.28 -2.52 6.76
CA VAL A 43 0.41 -3.80 6.90
C VAL A 43 0.75 -4.31 5.51
N VAL A 44 2.04 -4.57 5.27
CA VAL A 44 2.54 -5.03 3.97
C VAL A 44 3.09 -6.44 4.10
N LEU A 45 2.47 -7.39 3.38
CA LEU A 45 3.04 -8.70 3.17
C LEU A 45 4.22 -8.62 2.19
N LYS A 46 5.38 -9.16 2.59
CA LYS A 46 6.48 -9.42 1.65
C LYS A 46 6.15 -10.66 0.80
N ARG A 47 5.61 -10.45 -0.41
CA ARG A 47 5.18 -11.52 -1.32
C ARG A 47 6.26 -11.87 -2.33
N THR A 48 6.87 -10.89 -2.99
CA THR A 48 7.90 -11.12 -4.01
C THR A 48 9.30 -10.74 -3.52
N GLY A 49 9.41 -9.88 -2.52
CA GLY A 49 10.67 -9.27 -2.12
C GLY A 49 11.15 -8.17 -3.07
N GLY A 50 10.27 -7.70 -3.97
CA GLY A 50 10.54 -6.59 -4.88
C GLY A 50 10.87 -5.28 -4.14
N LYS A 51 11.59 -4.38 -4.81
CA LYS A 51 11.99 -3.10 -4.22
C LYS A 51 10.75 -2.29 -3.87
N THR A 52 10.67 -1.90 -2.61
CA THR A 52 9.54 -1.14 -2.06
C THR A 52 10.06 -0.01 -1.18
N GLU A 53 9.47 1.18 -1.30
CA GLU A 53 9.82 2.32 -0.44
C GLU A 53 9.04 2.26 0.89
N TRP A 54 9.76 2.55 1.97
CA TRP A 54 9.22 2.62 3.33
C TRP A 54 9.33 4.05 3.84
N GLN A 55 8.25 4.53 4.46
CA GLN A 55 8.22 5.82 5.13
C GLN A 55 8.23 5.57 6.63
N GLU A 56 9.12 6.24 7.35
CA GLU A 56 9.20 6.12 8.81
C GLU A 56 7.95 6.71 9.48
N GLY A 57 7.46 6.06 10.53
CA GLY A 57 6.27 6.49 11.27
C GLY A 57 4.92 6.01 10.72
N ARG A 58 4.90 4.98 9.86
CA ARG A 58 3.67 4.31 9.39
C ARG A 58 3.81 2.80 9.29
#